data_AF-A0A6L4YI58-F1
#
_entry.id   AF-A0A6L4YI58-F1
#
_cell.length_a   1.000
_cell.length_b   1.000
_cell.length_c   1.000
_cell.angle_alpha   90.00
_cell.angle_beta   90.00
_cell.angle_gamma   90.00
#
_symmetry.space_group_name_H-M   'P 1'
#
loop_
_entity.id
_entity.type
_entity.pdbx_description
1 polymer ?
#
loop_
_entity_poly.entity_id
_entity_poly.type
_entity_poly.pdbx_seq_one_letter_code
_entity_poly.pdbx_strand_id
1 'polypeptide(L)'
;MKPLRFVTFFISLLSANIAGAQSLLDKMFELVVAGAECKQDVNNGLICNYKVGQNLKFSVKDAGGSDQVITFRHSDINDDYAAVMYFGCVVVIPGFATKNHGVDDNIYVSPKNGRVYRTRQECQAAK
;
A
#
# COMPACT_ATOMS: atom_id res chain seq x y z
N MET A 1 -0.16 -52.51 47.78
CA MET A 1 0.59 -52.79 46.53
C MET A 1 -0.36 -52.85 45.34
N LYS A 2 -0.37 -51.81 44.50
CA LYS A 2 -0.50 -51.79 43.02
C LYS A 2 -1.10 -50.45 42.57
N PRO A 3 -0.67 -49.93 41.41
CA PRO A 3 -0.65 -48.50 41.15
C PRO A 3 -1.62 -48.09 40.04
N LEU A 4 -1.59 -46.78 39.71
CA LEU A 4 -1.75 -46.27 38.34
C LEU A 4 -3.23 -46.20 37.87
N ARG A 5 -3.75 -45.15 37.23
CA ARG A 5 -3.17 -44.21 36.26
C ARG A 5 -3.97 -42.90 36.27
N PHE A 6 -3.27 -41.79 36.48
CA PHE A 6 -3.72 -40.47 36.04
C PHE A 6 -3.49 -40.43 34.51
N VAL A 7 -4.57 -40.36 33.72
CA VAL A 7 -4.47 -40.19 32.27
C VAL A 7 -4.56 -38.68 31.99
N THR A 8 -3.41 -38.04 31.89
CA THR A 8 -3.32 -36.64 31.43
C THR A 8 -3.39 -36.65 29.90
N PHE A 9 -4.51 -36.20 29.33
CA PHE A 9 -4.69 -36.01 27.90
C PHE A 9 -4.00 -34.71 27.49
N PHE A 10 -2.74 -34.79 27.03
CA PHE A 10 -2.05 -33.68 26.38
C PHE A 10 -2.56 -33.56 24.93
N ILE A 11 -3.52 -32.68 24.70
CA ILE A 11 -3.93 -32.28 23.34
C ILE A 11 -2.92 -31.24 22.86
N SER A 12 -1.86 -31.69 22.20
CA SER A 12 -0.97 -30.81 21.44
C SER A 12 -1.74 -30.27 20.24
N LEU A 13 -2.25 -29.04 20.33
CA LEU A 13 -2.69 -28.28 19.18
C LEU A 13 -1.47 -27.99 18.29
N LEU A 14 -1.31 -28.75 17.21
CA LEU A 14 -0.47 -28.36 16.09
C LEU A 14 -1.08 -27.13 15.43
N SER A 15 -0.60 -25.94 15.79
CA SER A 15 -0.85 -24.72 15.05
C SER A 15 -0.18 -24.83 13.68
N ALA A 16 -0.93 -25.29 12.68
CA ALA A 16 -0.51 -25.21 11.29
C ALA A 16 -0.41 -23.72 10.91
N ASN A 17 0.82 -23.20 10.86
CA ASN A 17 1.10 -21.91 10.24
C ASN A 17 0.85 -22.04 8.74
N ILE A 18 -0.40 -21.86 8.32
CA ILE A 18 -0.74 -21.64 6.91
C ILE A 18 -0.23 -20.24 6.58
N ALA A 19 1.04 -20.15 6.18
CA ALA A 19 1.56 -18.97 5.51
C ALA A 19 0.87 -18.90 4.13
N GLY A 20 -0.28 -18.24 4.09
CA GLY A 20 -0.98 -17.95 2.83
C GLY A 20 -0.08 -17.13 1.92
N ALA A 21 -0.01 -17.50 0.63
CA ALA A 21 0.69 -16.71 -0.35
C ALA A 21 0.00 -15.34 -0.49
N GLN A 22 0.61 -14.29 0.08
CA GLN A 22 0.10 -12.93 -0.02
C GLN A 22 0.14 -12.48 -1.49
N SER A 23 -0.99 -12.00 -2.01
CA SER A 23 -1.10 -11.56 -3.40
C SER A 23 -0.14 -10.40 -3.69
N LEU A 24 0.30 -10.25 -4.94
CA LEU A 24 1.16 -9.11 -5.33
C LEU A 24 0.48 -7.78 -5.01
N LEU A 25 -0.82 -7.67 -5.30
CA LEU A 25 -1.63 -6.50 -5.00
C LEU A 25 -1.62 -6.16 -3.51
N ASP A 26 -1.75 -7.15 -2.63
CA ASP A 26 -1.70 -6.91 -1.18
C ASP A 26 -0.33 -6.42 -0.72
N LYS A 27 0.75 -7.04 -1.21
CA LYS A 27 2.12 -6.59 -0.91
C LYS A 27 2.34 -5.16 -1.40
N MET A 28 1.86 -4.83 -2.60
CA MET A 28 1.98 -3.48 -3.13
C MET A 28 1.15 -2.49 -2.30
N PHE A 29 -0.08 -2.83 -1.91
CA PHE A 29 -0.90 -1.99 -1.03
C PHE A 29 -0.19 -1.70 0.29
N GLU A 30 0.33 -2.74 0.96
CA GLU A 30 1.10 -2.61 2.20
C GLU A 30 2.34 -1.72 2.02
N LEU A 31 3.06 -1.88 0.91
CA LEU A 31 4.22 -1.05 0.58
C LEU A 31 3.86 0.43 0.38
N VAL A 32 2.77 0.72 -0.34
CA VAL A 32 2.34 2.11 -0.55
C VAL A 32 1.88 2.74 0.77
N VAL A 33 1.12 2.00 1.59
CA VAL A 33 0.69 2.47 2.91
C VAL A 33 1.88 2.71 3.84
N ALA A 34 2.81 1.77 3.92
CA ALA A 34 4.01 1.89 4.76
C ALA A 34 4.93 3.03 4.29
N GLY A 35 4.92 3.32 2.98
CA GLY A 35 5.67 4.42 2.38
C GLY A 35 5.03 5.80 2.53
N ALA A 36 3.80 5.89 3.06
CA ALA A 36 3.05 7.13 3.16
C ALA A 36 3.37 7.89 4.46
N GLU A 37 3.70 9.17 4.33
CA GLU A 37 3.93 10.09 5.44
C GLU A 37 3.15 11.38 5.20
N CYS A 38 2.09 11.59 5.96
CA CYS A 38 1.24 12.78 5.89
C CYS A 38 1.46 13.69 7.10
N LYS A 39 1.63 14.99 6.84
CA LYS A 39 1.81 16.03 7.87
C LYS A 39 0.98 17.25 7.52
N GLN A 40 0.32 17.80 8.53
CA GLN A 40 -0.35 19.09 8.40
C GLN A 40 0.70 20.20 8.34
N ASP A 41 0.63 21.03 7.31
CA ASP A 41 1.40 22.26 7.20
C ASP A 41 0.46 23.47 7.37
N VAL A 42 0.99 24.55 7.93
CA VAL A 42 0.22 25.77 8.23
C VAL A 42 -0.21 26.49 6.95
N ASN A 43 0.62 26.47 5.91
CA ASN A 43 0.41 27.25 4.69
C ASN A 43 -0.01 26.40 3.49
N ASN A 44 0.19 25.09 3.56
CA ASN A 44 0.10 24.18 2.41
C ASN A 44 -0.88 23.02 2.63
N GLY A 45 -1.73 23.12 3.65
CA GLY A 45 -2.70 22.08 3.99
C GLY A 45 -2.05 20.77 4.39
N LEU A 46 -2.72 19.65 4.11
CA LEU A 46 -2.18 18.32 4.36
C LEU A 46 -1.15 17.95 3.27
N ILE A 47 0.11 17.76 3.65
CA ILE A 47 1.16 17.30 2.74
C ILE A 47 1.41 15.81 2.99
N CYS A 48 1.20 14.99 1.97
CA CYS A 48 1.51 13.56 1.99
C CYS A 48 2.67 13.25 1.04
N ASN A 49 3.75 12.69 1.58
CA ASN A 49 4.88 12.16 0.82
C ASN A 49 4.78 10.64 0.75
N TYR A 50 5.19 10.07 -0.37
CA TYR A 50 5.16 8.63 -0.61
C TYR A 50 6.53 8.18 -1.09
N LYS A 51 7.10 7.20 -0.41
CA LYS A 51 8.30 6.47 -0.83
C LYS A 51 7.96 5.00 -0.94
N VAL A 52 7.90 4.49 -2.17
CA VAL A 52 7.45 3.12 -2.46
C VAL A 52 8.59 2.35 -3.10
N GLY A 53 8.81 1.12 -2.65
CA GLY A 53 9.91 0.29 -3.15
C GLY A 53 11.27 0.97 -3.00
N GLN A 54 12.12 0.80 -4.01
CA GLN A 54 13.48 1.33 -3.99
C GLN A 54 13.52 2.81 -4.37
N ASN A 55 12.86 3.19 -5.46
CA ASN A 55 13.11 4.46 -6.13
C ASN A 55 11.89 5.39 -6.20
N LEU A 56 10.67 4.86 -6.27
CA LEU A 56 9.46 5.66 -6.47
C LEU A 56 9.25 6.67 -5.33
N LYS A 57 9.19 7.96 -5.71
CA LYS A 57 8.99 9.09 -4.80
C LYS A 57 8.01 10.09 -5.40
N PHE A 58 6.89 10.30 -4.72
CA PHE A 58 5.93 11.33 -5.10
C PHE A 58 5.31 12.00 -3.87
N SER A 59 4.58 13.09 -4.08
CA SER A 59 3.86 13.78 -3.02
C SER A 59 2.56 14.40 -3.51
N VAL A 60 1.62 14.55 -2.59
CA VAL A 60 0.41 15.35 -2.72
C VAL A 60 0.48 16.45 -1.68
N LYS A 61 0.54 17.71 -2.13
CA LYS A 61 0.38 18.90 -1.29
C LYS A 61 -1.09 19.33 -1.31
N ASP A 62 -1.54 19.91 -0.20
CA ASP A 62 -2.92 20.35 0.03
C ASP A 62 -3.95 19.24 -0.23
N ALA A 63 -3.65 18.02 0.24
CA ALA A 63 -4.54 16.88 0.11
C ALA A 63 -5.90 17.17 0.76
N GLY A 64 -6.98 17.10 -0.04
CA GLY A 64 -8.34 17.48 0.36
C GLY A 64 -8.67 18.97 0.36
N GLY A 65 -7.67 19.82 0.09
CA GLY A 65 -7.89 21.23 -0.14
C GLY A 65 -8.22 21.55 -1.59
N SER A 66 -8.27 22.84 -1.91
CA SER A 66 -8.63 23.35 -3.24
C SER A 66 -7.43 23.56 -4.17
N ASP A 67 -6.21 23.56 -3.64
CA ASP A 67 -4.97 23.82 -4.40
C ASP A 67 -4.03 22.60 -4.36
N GLN A 68 -4.59 21.44 -4.73
CA GLN A 68 -3.88 20.16 -4.72
C GLN A 68 -2.73 20.18 -5.74
N VAL A 69 -1.50 19.97 -5.27
CA VAL A 69 -0.32 19.86 -6.13
C VAL A 69 0.29 18.48 -6.00
N ILE A 70 0.45 17.80 -7.14
CA ILE A 70 1.02 16.46 -7.21
C ILE A 70 2.40 16.55 -7.85
N THR A 71 3.40 15.99 -7.18
CA THR A 71 4.79 16.04 -7.64
C THR A 71 5.36 14.65 -7.68
N PHE A 72 5.85 14.23 -8.85
CA PHE A 72 6.63 13.00 -9.02
C PHE A 72 8.10 13.39 -8.96
N ARG A 73 8.74 13.21 -7.81
CA ARG A 73 10.18 13.47 -7.65
C ARG A 73 11.01 12.41 -8.37
N HIS A 74 10.51 11.17 -8.39
CA HIS A 74 11.06 10.07 -9.16
C HIS A 74 9.95 9.08 -9.49
N SER A 75 9.78 8.77 -10.77
CA SER A 75 8.83 7.77 -11.27
C SER A 75 9.31 7.29 -12.64
N ASP A 76 9.77 6.03 -12.72
CA ASP A 76 10.30 5.42 -13.95
C ASP A 76 9.73 4.02 -14.09
N ILE A 77 9.16 3.70 -15.25
CA ILE A 77 8.58 2.38 -15.52
C ILE A 77 9.64 1.26 -15.51
N ASN A 78 10.92 1.58 -15.65
CA ASN A 78 12.01 0.61 -15.59
C ASN A 78 12.40 0.24 -14.15
N ASP A 79 11.92 0.94 -13.12
CA ASP A 79 12.15 0.60 -11.72
C ASP A 79 11.23 -0.53 -11.22
N ASP A 80 11.26 -0.81 -9.92
CA ASP A 80 10.36 -1.77 -9.27
C ASP A 80 8.91 -1.27 -9.25
N TYR A 81 8.71 0.04 -9.07
CA TYR A 81 7.41 0.68 -9.15
C TYR A 81 7.48 2.03 -9.86
N ALA A 82 6.40 2.38 -10.54
CA ALA A 82 6.16 3.70 -11.10
C ALA A 82 4.83 4.25 -10.61
N ALA A 83 4.64 5.57 -10.73
CA ALA A 83 3.36 6.20 -10.50
C ALA A 83 3.01 7.24 -11.57
N VAL A 84 1.72 7.35 -11.85
CA VAL A 84 1.17 8.29 -12.83
C VAL A 84 -0.15 8.86 -12.33
N MET A 85 -0.52 10.05 -12.81
CA MET A 85 -1.89 10.55 -12.63
C MET A 85 -2.84 9.92 -13.63
N TYR A 86 -3.91 9.30 -13.14
CA TYR A 86 -4.92 8.66 -13.98
C TYR A 86 -6.30 8.77 -13.35
N PHE A 87 -7.27 9.30 -14.12
CA PHE A 87 -8.66 9.52 -13.68
C PHE A 87 -8.84 10.20 -12.31
N GLY A 88 -7.97 11.17 -12.00
CA GLY A 88 -8.03 11.94 -10.75
C GLY A 88 -7.40 11.25 -9.53
N CYS A 89 -6.75 10.11 -9.72
CA CYS A 89 -5.97 9.40 -8.71
C CYS A 89 -4.50 9.35 -9.11
N VAL A 90 -3.59 9.30 -8.13
CA VAL A 90 -2.24 8.80 -8.39
C VAL A 90 -2.34 7.27 -8.41
N VAL A 91 -1.85 6.64 -9.47
CA VAL A 91 -1.85 5.18 -9.61
C VAL A 91 -0.42 4.70 -9.52
N VAL A 92 -0.14 3.86 -8.53
CA VAL A 92 1.11 3.13 -8.37
C VAL A 92 0.97 1.79 -9.08
N ILE A 93 1.93 1.50 -9.96
CA ILE A 93 1.95 0.32 -10.81
C ILE A 93 3.30 -0.40 -10.67
N PRO A 94 3.35 -1.74 -10.84
CA PRO A 94 4.59 -2.47 -10.98
C PRO A 94 5.37 -1.97 -12.20
N GLY A 95 6.67 -1.74 -12.03
CA GLY A 95 7.57 -1.46 -13.14
C GLY A 95 8.17 -2.75 -13.71
N PHE A 96 8.94 -2.61 -14.79
CA PHE A 96 9.57 -3.73 -15.51
C PHE A 96 10.60 -4.49 -14.67
N ALA A 97 11.17 -3.90 -13.61
CA ALA A 97 12.05 -4.61 -12.69
C ALA A 97 11.28 -5.56 -11.75
N THR A 98 9.95 -5.43 -11.65
CA THR A 98 9.11 -6.30 -10.83
C THR A 98 8.64 -7.53 -11.62
N LYS A 99 9.06 -8.72 -11.21
CA LYS A 99 8.69 -10.00 -11.85
C LYS A 99 7.24 -10.40 -11.49
N ASN A 100 6.56 -11.06 -12.42
CA ASN A 100 5.26 -11.70 -12.23
C ASN A 100 4.12 -10.76 -11.78
N HIS A 101 3.95 -9.63 -12.47
CA HIS A 101 2.81 -8.74 -12.25
C HIS A 101 1.70 -8.96 -13.29
N GLY A 102 0.45 -8.90 -12.84
CA GLY A 102 -0.72 -8.82 -13.72
C GLY A 102 -0.92 -7.39 -14.22
N VAL A 103 -1.65 -7.24 -15.32
CA VAL A 103 -1.95 -5.93 -15.97
C VAL A 103 -2.86 -5.06 -15.07
N ASP A 104 -3.54 -5.66 -14.10
CA ASP A 104 -4.53 -5.00 -13.23
C ASP A 104 -4.04 -4.79 -11.78
N ASP A 105 -2.78 -5.11 -11.46
CA ASP A 105 -2.22 -4.96 -10.12
C ASP A 105 -1.87 -3.50 -9.83
N ASN A 106 -2.88 -2.67 -9.59
CA ASN A 106 -2.72 -1.23 -9.40
C ASN A 106 -3.15 -0.79 -8.00
N ILE A 107 -2.41 0.14 -7.39
CA ILE A 107 -2.79 0.77 -6.12
C ILE A 107 -3.03 2.26 -6.34
N TYR A 108 -4.06 2.79 -5.69
CA TYR A 108 -4.55 4.13 -5.96
C TYR A 108 -4.34 5.02 -4.74
N VAL A 109 -3.88 6.23 -4.95
CA VAL A 109 -3.78 7.25 -3.91
C VAL A 109 -4.68 8.41 -4.30
N SER A 110 -5.58 8.80 -3.40
CA SER A 110 -6.52 9.89 -3.65
C SER A 110 -5.93 11.23 -3.26
N PRO A 111 -5.79 12.19 -4.19
CA PRO A 111 -5.39 13.55 -3.85
C PRO A 111 -6.38 14.25 -2.90
N LYS A 112 -7.64 13.77 -2.83
CA LYS A 112 -8.69 14.33 -1.97
C LYS A 112 -8.48 14.11 -0.48
N ASN A 113 -7.62 13.19 -0.08
CA ASN A 113 -7.32 12.99 1.35
C ASN A 113 -5.97 12.36 1.63
N GLY A 114 -5.16 12.10 0.61
CA GLY A 114 -3.84 11.49 0.76
C GLY A 114 -3.90 10.06 1.28
N ARG A 115 -5.01 9.34 1.07
CA ARG A 115 -5.13 7.93 1.49
C ARG A 115 -4.94 6.99 0.30
N VAL A 116 -4.54 5.77 0.65
CA VAL A 116 -4.28 4.67 -0.28
C VAL A 116 -5.52 3.76 -0.36
N TYR A 117 -5.86 3.32 -1.57
CA TYR A 117 -7.03 2.52 -1.91
C TYR A 117 -6.65 1.39 -2.86
N ARG A 118 -7.41 0.30 -2.80
CA ARG A 118 -7.17 -0.90 -3.61
C ARG A 118 -7.83 -0.82 -4.98
N THR A 119 -8.87 0.01 -5.11
CA THR A 119 -9.58 0.17 -6.36
C THR A 119 -9.65 1.63 -6.79
N ARG A 120 -9.78 1.84 -8.11
CA ARG A 120 -10.02 3.16 -8.70
C ARG A 120 -11.30 3.78 -8.15
N GLN A 121 -12.36 2.98 -8.06
CA GLN A 121 -13.69 3.43 -7.63
C GLN A 121 -13.63 4.00 -6.21
N GLU A 122 -12.96 3.31 -5.28
CA GLU A 122 -12.76 3.80 -3.91
C GLU A 122 -11.96 5.11 -3.89
N CYS A 123 -10.87 5.19 -4.64
CA CYS A 123 -10.06 6.39 -4.72
C CYS A 123 -10.84 7.61 -5.26
N GLN A 124 -11.68 7.40 -6.28
CA GLN A 124 -12.52 8.45 -6.86
C GLN A 124 -13.66 8.87 -5.92
N ALA A 125 -14.23 7.91 -5.18
CA ALA A 125 -15.29 8.14 -4.21
C ALA A 125 -14.78 8.76 -2.89
N ALA A 126 -13.47 8.81 -2.69
CA ALA A 126 -12.85 9.44 -1.53
C ALA A 126 -13.32 10.90 -1.34
N LYS A 127 -13.38 11.29 -0.06
CA LYS A 127 -13.75 12.62 0.40
C LYS A 127 -12.62 13.22 1.22
#